data_AF-A0AAE0XFG6-F1
#
_entry.id   AF-A0AAE0XFG6-F1
#
_cell.length_a   1.000
_cell.length_b   1.000
_cell.length_c   1.000
_cell.angle_alpha   90.00
_cell.angle_beta   90.00
_cell.angle_gamma   90.00
#
_symmetry.space_group_name_H-M   'P 1'
#
loop_
_entity.id
_entity.type
_entity.pdbx_description
1 polymer ?
#
loop_
_entity_poly.entity_id
_entity_poly.type
_entity_poly.pdbx_seq_one_letter_code
_entity_poly.pdbx_strand_id
1 'polypeptide(L)' 'MAKSKNSSQHNQSKKAHRNGIKKPKTSRYPSLNGTDPKFRRNHRHALHGTAKALVRTDCHKPQPRPGPAQPAPAHRTIKS' A
#
# COMPACT_ATOMS: atom_id res chain seq x y z
N MET A 1 -30.46 12.83 -53.75
CA MET A 1 -29.95 12.62 -52.37
C MET A 1 -28.48 12.22 -52.46
N ALA A 2 -27.56 13.10 -52.07
CA ALA A 2 -26.14 12.77 -52.04
C ALA A 2 -25.80 12.03 -50.75
N LYS A 3 -25.13 10.88 -50.85
CA LYS A 3 -24.73 10.08 -49.69
C LYS A 3 -23.45 10.66 -49.05
N SER A 4 -23.38 10.70 -47.73
CA SER A 4 -22.20 11.10 -46.95
C SER A 4 -21.44 9.88 -46.39
N LYS A 5 -20.28 10.11 -45.76
CA LYS A 5 -19.52 9.03 -45.09
C LYS A 5 -20.19 8.65 -43.76
N ASN A 6 -20.33 7.36 -43.51
CA ASN A 6 -21.10 6.83 -42.38
C ASN A 6 -20.30 6.75 -41.06
N SER A 7 -18.97 6.58 -41.10
CA SER A 7 -18.10 6.48 -39.91
C SER A 7 -16.63 6.77 -40.24
N SER A 8 -15.87 7.31 -39.26
CA SER A 8 -14.43 7.56 -39.36
C SER A 8 -13.77 7.61 -37.99
N GLN A 9 -12.57 7.00 -37.87
CA GLN A 9 -11.74 7.06 -36.68
C GLN A 9 -10.50 7.97 -36.84
N HIS A 10 -10.42 8.71 -37.95
CA HIS A 10 -9.22 9.43 -38.39
C HIS A 10 -8.61 10.37 -37.33
N ASN A 11 -9.43 11.09 -36.57
CA ASN A 11 -8.96 12.06 -35.57
C ASN A 11 -9.11 11.56 -34.12
N GLN A 12 -9.47 10.30 -33.90
CA GLN A 12 -9.77 9.80 -32.55
C GLN A 12 -8.51 9.67 -31.70
N SER A 13 -7.47 9.06 -32.26
CA SER A 13 -6.15 8.95 -31.59
C SER A 13 -5.59 10.34 -31.28
N LYS A 14 -5.54 11.24 -32.27
CA LYS A 14 -5.03 12.61 -32.08
C LYS A 14 -5.79 13.36 -30.99
N LYS A 15 -7.11 13.19 -30.85
CA LYS A 15 -7.90 13.75 -29.74
C LYS A 15 -7.56 13.12 -28.39
N ALA A 16 -7.48 11.80 -28.32
CA ALA A 16 -7.16 11.07 -27.08
C ALA A 16 -5.78 11.46 -26.52
N HIS A 17 -4.81 11.70 -27.40
CA HIS A 17 -3.45 12.09 -26.99
C HIS A 17 -3.29 13.57 -26.64
N ARG A 18 -4.23 14.48 -26.98
CA ARG A 18 -4.11 15.92 -26.58
C ARG A 18 -4.06 16.08 -25.06
N ASN A 19 -4.89 15.33 -24.35
CA ASN A 19 -4.93 15.32 -22.89
C ASN A 19 -4.01 14.23 -22.29
N GLY A 20 -3.44 13.38 -23.15
CA GLY A 20 -2.65 12.22 -22.80
C GLY A 20 -3.50 11.08 -22.23
N ILE A 21 -3.33 9.87 -22.77
CA ILE A 21 -3.94 8.65 -22.20
C ILE A 21 -3.15 8.31 -20.93
N LYS A 22 -3.72 8.60 -19.76
CA LYS A 22 -3.08 8.33 -18.46
C LYS A 22 -3.42 6.91 -17.99
N LYS A 23 -2.46 6.27 -17.33
CA LYS A 23 -2.69 5.00 -16.63
C LYS A 23 -3.64 5.24 -15.44
N PRO A 24 -4.49 4.25 -15.07
CA PRO A 24 -5.28 4.35 -13.85
C PRO A 24 -4.35 4.51 -12.65
N LYS A 25 -4.78 5.31 -11.67
CA LYS A 25 -4.01 5.52 -10.43
C LYS A 25 -4.03 4.24 -9.61
N THR A 26 -2.85 3.71 -9.28
CA THR A 26 -2.70 2.59 -8.35
C THR A 26 -2.46 3.13 -6.94
N SER A 27 -3.21 2.62 -5.97
CA SER A 27 -2.99 2.87 -4.54
C SER A 27 -2.21 1.70 -3.93
N ARG A 28 -1.41 1.95 -2.89
CA ARG A 28 -0.75 0.91 -2.10
C ARG A 28 -1.75 -0.09 -1.52
N TYR A 29 -2.95 0.38 -1.17
CA TYR A 29 -4.03 -0.45 -0.63
C TYR A 29 -5.31 -0.23 -1.47
N PRO A 30 -5.73 -1.23 -2.26
CA PRO A 30 -6.99 -1.19 -3.01
C PRO A 30 -8.20 -1.51 -2.12
N SER A 31 -9.42 -1.26 -2.63
CA SER A 31 -10.63 -1.65 -1.93
C SER A 31 -10.85 -3.18 -1.99
N LEU A 32 -11.50 -3.73 -0.97
CA LEU A 32 -11.89 -5.16 -0.93
C LEU A 32 -13.27 -5.40 -1.57
N ASN A 33 -13.74 -4.50 -2.42
CA ASN A 33 -15.03 -4.62 -3.09
C ASN A 33 -14.97 -5.75 -4.14
N GLY A 34 -15.94 -6.66 -4.14
CA GLY A 34 -15.95 -7.85 -5.00
C GLY A 34 -15.19 -9.06 -4.43
N THR A 35 -14.54 -8.94 -3.27
CA THR A 35 -13.98 -10.11 -2.56
C THR A 35 -15.08 -10.96 -1.93
N ASP A 36 -14.83 -12.27 -1.79
CA ASP A 36 -15.79 -13.24 -1.24
C ASP A 36 -16.40 -12.77 0.10
N PRO A 37 -17.74 -12.70 0.20
CA PRO A 37 -18.42 -12.32 1.43
C PRO A 37 -18.02 -13.15 2.66
N LYS A 38 -17.68 -14.44 2.51
CA LYS A 38 -17.25 -15.28 3.66
C LYS A 38 -15.88 -14.84 4.16
N PHE A 39 -14.91 -14.64 3.25
CA PHE A 39 -13.62 -14.05 3.58
C PHE A 39 -13.76 -12.67 4.26
N ARG A 40 -14.59 -11.78 3.72
CA ARG A 40 -14.79 -10.43 4.30
C ARG A 40 -15.39 -10.46 5.71
N ARG A 41 -16.32 -11.37 5.99
CA ARG A 41 -16.89 -11.54 7.34
C ARG A 41 -15.80 -11.96 8.32
N ASN A 42 -15.04 -13.00 7.98
CA ASN A 42 -13.95 -13.47 8.83
C ASN A 42 -12.87 -12.39 9.06
N HIS A 43 -12.44 -11.71 8.00
CA HIS A 43 -11.44 -10.65 8.08
C HIS A 43 -11.86 -9.52 9.03
N ARG A 44 -13.15 -9.12 9.03
CA ARG A 44 -13.68 -8.15 9.99
C ARG A 44 -13.60 -8.66 11.44
N HIS A 45 -13.99 -9.91 11.68
CA HIS A 45 -13.92 -10.49 13.02
C HIS A 45 -12.48 -10.63 13.53
N ALA A 46 -11.55 -11.06 12.67
CA ALA A 46 -10.13 -11.18 13.01
C ALA A 46 -9.52 -9.83 13.41
N LEU A 47 -9.73 -8.78 12.61
CA LEU A 47 -9.24 -7.43 12.92
C LEU A 47 -9.85 -6.85 14.20
N HIS A 48 -11.14 -7.09 14.45
CA HIS A 48 -11.78 -6.66 15.70
C HIS A 48 -11.25 -7.45 16.91
N GLY A 49 -10.96 -8.74 16.73
CA GLY A 49 -10.39 -9.58 17.78
C GLY A 49 -8.98 -9.14 18.17
N THR A 50 -8.12 -8.84 17.20
CA THR A 50 -6.75 -8.37 17.46
C THR A 50 -6.73 -7.01 18.14
N ALA A 51 -7.60 -6.07 17.73
CA ALA A 51 -7.71 -4.77 18.39
C ALA A 51 -8.10 -4.91 19.87
N LYS A 52 -9.05 -5.79 20.21
CA LYS A 52 -9.43 -6.07 21.59
C LYS A 52 -8.31 -6.72 22.40
N ALA A 53 -7.53 -7.62 21.78
CA ALA A 53 -6.38 -8.25 22.41
C ALA A 53 -5.26 -7.24 22.69
N LEU A 54 -4.99 -6.32 21.76
CA LEU A 54 -3.97 -5.28 21.92
C LEU A 54 -4.29 -4.33 23.08
N VAL A 55 -5.53 -3.85 23.18
CA VAL A 55 -5.98 -3.03 24.33
C VAL A 55 -5.79 -3.78 25.67
N ARG A 56 -5.94 -5.10 25.67
CA ARG A 56 -5.69 -5.96 26.84
C ARG A 56 -4.21 -6.23 27.11
N THR A 57 -3.33 -6.09 26.12
CA THR A 57 -1.88 -6.28 26.29
C THR A 57 -1.15 -4.97 26.55
N ASP A 58 -1.70 -3.83 26.15
CA ASP A 58 -1.11 -2.50 26.38
C ASP A 58 -1.05 -2.12 27.87
N CYS A 59 -1.87 -2.76 28.73
CA CYS A 59 -1.73 -2.68 30.19
C CYS A 59 -0.55 -3.51 30.76
N HIS A 60 0.15 -4.27 29.92
CA HIS A 60 1.36 -5.03 30.27
C HIS A 60 2.48 -4.70 29.27
N LYS A 61 2.85 -3.42 29.18
CA LYS A 61 3.86 -2.93 28.23
C LYS A 61 5.21 -3.63 28.51
N PRO A 62 5.73 -4.47 27.60
CA PRO A 62 7.02 -5.11 27.79
C PRO A 62 8.12 -4.03 27.75
N GLN A 63 9.06 -4.12 28.68
CA GLN A 63 10.18 -3.20 28.78
C GLN A 63 10.94 -3.12 27.45
N PRO A 64 11.45 -1.93 27.04
CA PRO A 64 12.22 -1.80 25.82
C PRO A 64 13.42 -2.74 25.88
N ARG A 65 13.57 -3.60 24.86
CA ARG A 65 14.72 -4.51 24.77
C ARG A 65 16.01 -3.67 24.74
N PRO A 66 17.05 -4.05 25.50
CA PRO A 66 18.31 -3.34 25.48
C PRO A 66 18.86 -3.30 24.05
N GLY A 67 19.31 -2.13 23.62
CA GLY A 67 19.89 -1.94 22.30
C GLY A 67 21.12 -2.83 22.09
N PRO A 68 21.51 -3.08 20.83
CA PRO A 68 22.71 -3.86 20.54
C PRO A 68 23.91 -3.24 21.26
N ALA A 69 24.64 -4.06 22.02
CA ALA A 69 25.81 -3.64 22.78
C ALA A 69 26.83 -2.97 21.85
N GLN A 70 27.21 -1.73 22.15
CA GLN A 70 28.21 -1.05 21.35
C GLN A 70 29.57 -1.76 21.52
N PRO A 71 30.33 -1.99 20.44
CA PRO A 71 31.66 -2.57 20.55
C PRO A 71 32.57 -1.65 21.37
N ALA A 72 33.33 -2.24 22.31
CA ALA A 72 34.23 -1.50 23.18
C ALA A 72 35.26 -0.69 22.37
N PRO A 73 35.57 0.55 22.77
CA PRO A 73 36.57 1.36 22.08
C PRO A 73 37.95 0.71 22.21
N ALA A 74 38.58 0.41 21.08
CA ALA A 74 39.96 -0.06 21.05
C ALA A 74 40.87 1.02 21.66
N HIS A 75 41.67 0.63 22.66
CA HIS A 75 42.69 1.48 23.24
C HIS A 75 43.69 1.87 22.14
N ARG A 76 43.83 3.17 21.90
CA ARG A 76 44.71 3.71 20.86
C ARG A 76 46.15 3.60 21.37
N THR A 77 46.84 2.55 20.97
CA THR A 77 48.27 2.38 21.27
C THR A 77 49.06 3.50 20.61
N ILE A 78 49.63 4.40 21.42
CA ILE A 78 50.56 5.42 20.94
C ILE A 78 51.86 4.69 20.59
N LYS A 79 52.17 4.61 19.29
CA LYS A 79 53.49 4.15 18.81
C LYS A 79 54.49 5.28 19.08
N SER A 80 55.39 5.04 20.01
CA SER A 80 56.68 5.73 20.17
C SER A 80 57.65 5.34 19.07
#